data_AF-A0A9E2WXQ9-F1
#
_entry.id   AF-A0A9E2WXQ9-F1
#
_cell.length_a   1.000
_cell.length_b   1.000
_cell.length_c   1.000
_cell.angle_alpha   90.00
_cell.angle_beta   90.00
_cell.angle_gamma   90.00
#
_symmetry.space_group_name_H-M   'P 1'
#
loop_
_entity.id
_entity.type
_entity.pdbx_description
1 polymer ?
#
loop_
_entity_poly.entity_id
_entity_poly.type
_entity_poly.pdbx_seq_one_letter_code
_entity_poly.pdbx_strand_id
1 'polypeptide(L)'
;MPRGRKPTGDRPLTGAERQARYRAAHVGQPSIRDHSATSPRAKHPVRADRRSRAQRWRDAVGQLFAVQAECAAWLKALPEPLRDGATGEALQAIVDLDLDELAAIEPPRGYGRD
;
A
#
# COMPACT_ATOMS: atom_id res chain seq x y z
N MET A 1 0.43 -34.88 27.62
CA MET A 1 0.40 -35.06 26.14
C MET A 1 -1.05 -35.00 25.67
N PRO A 2 -1.49 -34.01 24.87
CA PRO A 2 -2.86 -34.03 24.37
C PRO A 2 -2.95 -35.09 23.25
N ARG A 3 -3.77 -36.11 23.48
CA ARG A 3 -4.03 -37.20 22.53
C ARG A 3 -4.74 -36.62 21.30
N GLY A 4 -4.14 -36.76 20.12
CA GLY A 4 -4.74 -36.39 18.85
C GLY A 4 -6.12 -37.04 18.68
N ARG A 5 -7.06 -36.30 18.06
CA ARG A 5 -8.42 -36.79 17.79
C ARG A 5 -8.34 -38.08 16.98
N LYS A 6 -8.92 -39.17 17.51
CA LYS A 6 -9.08 -40.42 16.76
C LYS A 6 -9.95 -40.15 15.51
N PRO A 7 -9.58 -40.69 14.34
CA PRO A 7 -10.41 -40.56 13.15
C PRO A 7 -11.75 -41.26 13.38
N THR A 8 -12.85 -40.50 13.29
CA THR A 8 -14.20 -41.07 13.27
C THR A 8 -14.51 -41.54 11.86
N GLY A 9 -14.26 -42.82 11.60
CA GLY A 9 -14.64 -43.51 10.35
C GLY A 9 -13.72 -44.70 10.05
N ASP A 10 -14.29 -45.81 9.58
CA ASP A 10 -13.56 -47.04 9.20
C ASP A 10 -12.70 -46.87 7.94
N ARG A 11 -12.84 -45.75 7.22
CA ARG A 11 -12.09 -45.46 6.00
C ARG A 11 -11.41 -44.09 6.09
N PRO A 12 -10.11 -43.99 5.75
CA PRO A 12 -9.45 -42.69 5.67
C PRO A 12 -10.12 -41.83 4.60
N LEU A 13 -10.48 -40.60 4.95
CA LEU A 13 -10.99 -39.61 3.99
C LEU A 13 -10.01 -39.47 2.82
N THR A 14 -10.54 -39.36 1.62
CA THR A 14 -9.76 -38.99 0.43
C THR A 14 -9.34 -37.52 0.50
N GLY A 15 -8.36 -37.13 -0.33
CA GLY A 15 -7.94 -35.72 -0.41
C GLY A 15 -9.11 -34.79 -0.77
N ALA A 16 -10.00 -35.23 -1.67
CA ALA A 16 -11.17 -34.47 -2.08
C ALA A 16 -12.19 -34.27 -0.94
N GLU A 17 -12.46 -35.31 -0.16
CA GLU A 17 -13.38 -35.22 0.98
C GLU A 17 -12.80 -34.36 2.11
N ARG A 18 -11.48 -34.42 2.34
CA ARG A 18 -10.79 -33.48 3.25
C ARG A 18 -10.94 -32.05 2.76
N GLN A 19 -10.73 -31.78 1.47
CA GLN A 19 -10.88 -30.44 0.90
C GLN A 19 -12.32 -29.93 0.99
N ALA A 20 -13.31 -30.80 0.76
CA ALA A 20 -14.73 -30.47 0.85
C ALA A 20 -15.13 -30.15 2.30
N ARG A 21 -14.68 -30.96 3.28
CA ARG A 21 -14.89 -30.70 4.71
C ARG A 21 -14.22 -29.41 5.17
N TYR A 22 -12.99 -29.16 4.72
CA TYR A 22 -12.29 -27.92 5.02
C TYR A 22 -13.05 -26.71 4.46
N ARG A 23 -13.50 -26.76 3.20
CA ARG A 23 -14.33 -25.70 2.61
C ARG A 23 -15.63 -25.51 3.39
N ALA A 24 -16.35 -26.58 3.70
CA ALA A 24 -17.59 -26.51 4.47
C ALA A 24 -17.39 -25.91 5.88
N ALA A 25 -16.28 -26.23 6.55
CA ALA A 25 -15.94 -25.68 7.86
C ALA A 25 -15.51 -24.19 7.82
N HIS A 26 -15.03 -23.72 6.67
CA HIS A 26 -14.53 -22.35 6.49
C HIS A 26 -15.48 -21.43 5.67
N VAL A 27 -16.62 -21.94 5.19
CA VAL A 27 -17.71 -21.09 4.68
C VAL A 27 -18.28 -20.31 5.86
N GLY A 28 -17.92 -19.03 5.98
CA GLY A 28 -18.44 -18.11 6.99
C GLY A 28 -17.54 -17.88 8.21
N GLN A 29 -16.35 -18.47 8.28
CA GLN A 29 -15.40 -18.12 9.34
C GLN A 29 -14.66 -16.81 9.01
N PRO A 30 -14.74 -15.77 9.85
CA PRO A 30 -13.86 -14.63 9.73
C PRO A 30 -12.43 -15.10 9.96
N SER A 31 -11.53 -14.83 9.01
CA SER A 31 -10.11 -15.00 9.21
C SER A 31 -9.71 -14.20 10.45
N ILE A 32 -9.25 -14.88 11.50
CA ILE A 32 -8.65 -14.26 12.69
C ILE A 32 -7.28 -13.71 12.26
N ARG A 33 -7.31 -12.67 11.45
CA ARG A 33 -6.23 -11.75 11.12
C ARG A 33 -6.97 -10.44 10.90
N ASP A 34 -7.24 -9.75 11.99
CA ASP A 34 -7.22 -8.30 12.07
C ASP A 34 -7.68 -7.88 13.47
N HIS A 35 -6.68 -7.60 14.30
CA HIS A 35 -6.84 -6.77 15.50
C HIS A 35 -6.98 -5.32 15.02
N SER A 36 -8.11 -4.99 14.42
CA SER A 36 -8.50 -3.61 14.18
C SER A 36 -10.02 -3.56 14.13
N ALA A 37 -10.62 -3.67 15.30
CA ALA A 37 -12.03 -3.37 15.50
C ALA A 37 -12.24 -1.88 15.32
N THR A 38 -12.57 -1.42 14.11
CA THR A 38 -13.45 -0.26 13.93
C THR A 38 -14.25 -0.36 12.63
N SER A 39 -15.55 -0.62 12.80
CA SER A 39 -16.68 -0.34 11.90
C SER A 39 -16.93 -1.24 10.66
N PRO A 40 -18.13 -1.83 10.54
CA PRO A 40 -18.58 -2.52 9.34
C PRO A 40 -19.32 -1.56 8.39
N ARG A 41 -18.67 -1.07 7.35
CA ARG A 41 -19.40 -0.47 6.20
C ARG A 41 -18.67 -0.72 4.88
N ALA A 42 -19.40 -1.39 3.98
CA ALA A 42 -19.15 -1.56 2.55
C ALA A 42 -17.78 -2.15 2.13
N LYS A 43 -17.70 -3.48 2.08
CA LYS A 43 -16.64 -4.19 1.34
C LYS A 43 -16.93 -4.12 -0.16
N HIS A 44 -16.78 -2.95 -0.78
CA HIS A 44 -16.21 -2.98 -2.12
C HIS A 44 -14.76 -3.46 -1.94
N PRO A 45 -14.30 -4.52 -2.62
CA PRO A 45 -12.87 -4.74 -2.71
C PRO A 45 -12.32 -3.53 -3.44
N VAL A 46 -11.81 -2.54 -2.68
CA VAL A 46 -10.85 -1.58 -3.21
C VAL A 46 -9.86 -2.47 -3.94
N ARG A 47 -9.78 -2.34 -5.26
CA ARG A 47 -8.84 -3.12 -6.06
C ARG A 47 -7.50 -2.91 -5.38
N ALA A 48 -7.02 -3.93 -4.68
CA ALA A 48 -5.78 -3.80 -3.93
C ALA A 48 -4.77 -3.28 -4.92
N ASP A 49 -4.18 -2.13 -4.61
CA ASP A 49 -3.19 -1.50 -5.47
C ASP A 49 -2.14 -2.57 -5.78
N ARG A 50 -2.09 -3.01 -7.04
CA ARG A 50 -1.27 -4.15 -7.45
C ARG A 50 0.20 -3.77 -7.57
N ARG A 51 0.52 -2.50 -7.36
CA ARG A 51 1.88 -2.00 -7.36
C ARG A 51 2.61 -2.48 -6.13
N SER A 52 3.82 -3.00 -6.35
CA SER A 52 4.76 -3.31 -5.27
C SER A 52 5.02 -2.06 -4.42
N ARG A 53 5.48 -2.26 -3.17
CA ARG A 53 5.87 -1.13 -2.31
C ARG A 53 6.94 -0.27 -2.97
N ALA A 54 7.93 -0.89 -3.61
CA ALA A 54 8.97 -0.19 -4.36
C ALA A 54 8.42 0.60 -5.56
N GLN A 55 7.43 0.05 -6.27
CA GLN A 55 6.79 0.78 -7.38
C GLN A 55 6.01 1.99 -6.87
N ARG A 56 5.23 1.84 -5.78
CA ARG A 56 4.51 2.97 -5.19
C ARG A 56 5.44 4.06 -4.69
N TRP A 57 6.60 3.69 -4.15
CA TRP A 57 7.63 4.65 -3.75
C TRP A 57 8.17 5.44 -4.96
N ARG A 58 8.63 4.73 -6.00
CA ARG A 58 9.14 5.38 -7.21
C ARG A 58 8.08 6.27 -7.87
N ASP A 59 6.83 5.82 -7.92
CA ASP A 59 5.72 6.62 -8.46
C ASP A 59 5.48 7.88 -7.62
N ALA A 60 5.51 7.79 -6.29
CA ALA A 60 5.30 8.92 -5.41
C ALA A 60 6.44 9.95 -5.51
N VAL A 61 7.69 9.49 -5.51
CA VAL A 61 8.85 10.36 -5.74
C VAL A 61 8.76 11.04 -7.11
N GLY A 62 8.40 10.29 -8.16
CA GLY A 62 8.18 10.87 -9.49
C GLY A 62 7.07 11.93 -9.53
N GLN A 63 5.99 11.74 -8.76
CA GLN A 63 4.95 12.76 -8.62
C GLN A 63 5.46 14.01 -7.91
N LEU A 64 6.32 13.88 -6.89
CA LEU A 64 6.92 15.04 -6.23
C LEU A 64 7.79 15.85 -7.20
N PHE A 65 8.60 15.19 -8.04
CA PHE A 65 9.37 15.87 -9.08
C PHE A 65 8.49 16.59 -10.11
N ALA A 66 7.37 15.98 -10.51
CA ALA A 66 6.43 16.62 -11.43
C ALA A 66 5.85 17.91 -10.82
N VAL A 67 5.41 17.86 -9.56
CA VAL A 67 4.92 19.04 -8.84
C VAL A 67 6.01 20.11 -8.70
N GLN A 68 7.25 19.71 -8.39
CA GLN A 68 8.37 20.65 -8.29
C GLN A 68 8.65 21.35 -9.63
N ALA A 69 8.62 20.62 -10.74
CA ALA A 69 8.79 21.18 -12.07
C ALA A 69 7.65 22.15 -12.44
N GLU A 70 6.41 21.81 -12.08
CA GLU A 70 5.26 22.70 -12.25
C GLU A 70 5.41 23.99 -11.42
N CYS A 71 5.86 23.89 -10.16
CA CYS A 71 6.15 25.04 -9.31
C CYS A 71 7.28 25.91 -9.87
N ALA A 72 8.35 25.31 -10.40
CA ALA A 72 9.45 26.04 -11.05
C ALA A 72 8.97 26.80 -12.30
N ALA A 73 8.14 26.16 -13.12
CA ALA A 73 7.54 26.79 -14.29
C ALA A 73 6.64 27.97 -13.89
N TRP A 74 5.85 27.81 -12.82
CA TRP A 74 5.02 28.88 -12.29
C TRP A 74 5.86 30.05 -11.76
N LEU A 75 6.91 29.78 -10.98
CA LEU A 75 7.82 30.81 -10.48
C LEU A 75 8.48 31.62 -11.61
N LYS A 76 8.88 30.94 -12.70
CA LYS A 76 9.44 31.58 -13.90
C LYS A 76 8.42 32.48 -14.61
N ALA A 77 7.15 32.11 -14.61
CA ALA A 77 6.07 32.87 -15.23
C ALA A 77 5.48 33.96 -14.31
N LEU A 78 5.92 34.04 -13.05
CA LEU A 78 5.38 34.96 -12.06
C LEU A 78 5.77 36.43 -12.40
N PRO A 79 4.84 37.39 -12.29
CA PRO A 79 5.16 38.81 -12.40
C PRO A 79 6.16 39.25 -11.33
N GLU A 80 7.09 40.13 -11.69
CA GLU A 80 8.15 40.64 -10.78
C GLU A 80 7.63 41.11 -9.41
N PRO A 81 6.52 41.86 -9.30
CA PRO A 81 6.02 42.33 -8.00
C PRO A 81 5.57 41.22 -7.05
N LEU A 82 5.31 40.01 -7.57
CA LEU A 82 4.90 38.85 -6.78
C LEU A 82 6.06 37.91 -6.47
N ARG A 83 7.21 38.09 -7.13
CA ARG A 83 8.37 37.21 -7.00
C ARG A 83 9.03 37.34 -5.62
N ASP A 84 9.12 38.56 -5.11
CA ASP A 84 9.66 38.84 -3.77
C ASP A 84 8.58 38.79 -2.66
N GLY A 85 7.37 38.33 -3.00
CA GLY A 85 6.28 38.16 -2.05
C GLY A 85 6.20 36.73 -1.51
N ALA A 86 5.32 36.53 -0.53
CA ALA A 86 5.11 35.22 0.12
C ALA A 86 4.84 34.07 -0.86
N THR A 87 4.18 34.34 -1.99
CA THR A 87 3.92 33.33 -3.03
C THR A 87 5.20 32.90 -3.74
N GLY A 88 6.07 33.85 -4.13
CA GLY A 88 7.34 33.55 -4.78
C GLY A 88 8.29 32.80 -3.85
N GLU A 89 8.37 33.22 -2.58
CA GLU A 89 9.13 32.53 -1.55
C GLU A 89 8.64 31.09 -1.34
N ALA A 90 7.31 30.87 -1.28
CA ALA A 90 6.74 29.54 -1.12
C ALA A 90 7.03 28.62 -2.32
N LEU A 91 6.94 29.15 -3.55
CA LEU A 91 7.29 28.40 -4.76
C LEU A 91 8.79 28.06 -4.78
N GLN A 92 9.64 29.03 -4.44
CA GLN A 92 11.09 28.83 -4.35
C GLN A 92 11.43 27.76 -3.31
N ALA A 93 10.80 27.79 -2.13
CA ALA A 93 11.00 26.78 -1.09
C ALA A 93 10.63 25.36 -1.56
N ILE A 94 9.60 25.21 -2.42
CA ILE A 94 9.26 23.90 -3.02
C ILE A 94 10.32 23.48 -4.06
N VAL A 95 10.80 24.44 -4.87
CA VAL A 95 11.84 24.19 -5.88
C VAL A 95 13.18 23.82 -5.24
N ASP A 96 13.48 24.36 -4.07
CA ASP A 96 14.73 24.11 -3.35
C ASP A 96 14.74 22.79 -2.55
N LEU A 97 13.62 22.05 -2.51
CA LEU A 97 13.58 20.73 -1.90
C LEU A 97 14.52 19.76 -2.66
N ASP A 98 15.47 19.18 -1.95
CA ASP A 98 16.33 18.12 -2.48
C ASP A 98 15.55 16.80 -2.60
N LEU A 99 14.90 16.61 -3.74
CA LEU A 99 14.19 15.38 -4.07
C LEU A 99 15.14 14.29 -4.59
N ASP A 100 16.39 14.61 -4.92
CA ASP A 100 17.38 13.64 -5.35
C ASP A 100 17.84 12.77 -4.16
N GLU A 101 18.03 13.37 -2.99
CA GLU A 101 18.28 12.64 -1.75
C GLU A 101 17.12 11.67 -1.45
N LEU A 102 15.88 12.12 -1.63
CA LEU A 102 14.69 11.28 -1.45
C LEU A 102 14.62 10.15 -2.49
N ALA A 103 14.98 10.43 -3.75
CA ALA A 103 14.99 9.46 -4.84
C ALA A 103 16.05 8.37 -4.66
N ALA A 104 17.17 8.70 -4.01
CA ALA A 104 18.24 7.75 -3.72
C ALA A 104 17.85 6.68 -2.68
N ILE A 105 16.79 6.90 -1.90
CA ILE A 105 16.33 5.94 -0.90
C ILE A 105 15.59 4.80 -1.59
N GLU A 106 16.10 3.58 -1.43
CA GLU A 106 15.36 2.36 -1.78
C GLU A 106 14.60 1.82 -0.56
N PRO A 107 13.26 1.74 -0.60
CA PRO A 107 12.51 1.09 0.46
C PRO A 107 12.91 -0.38 0.57
N PRO A 108 12.98 -0.94 1.79
CA PRO A 108 13.31 -2.34 1.97
C PRO A 108 12.30 -3.21 1.21
N ARG A 109 12.82 -4.22 0.49
CA ARG A 109 12.00 -5.24 -0.16
C ARG A 109 11.25 -6.00 0.93
N GLY A 110 9.93 -5.95 0.90
CA GLY A 110 9.12 -6.74 1.83
C GLY A 110 9.44 -8.24 1.65
N TYR A 111 9.39 -9.01 2.73
CA TYR A 111 9.52 -10.47 2.65
C TYR A 111 8.40 -11.06 1.77
N GLY A 112 8.71 -11.27 0.49
CA GLY A 112 8.00 -12.17 -0.43
C GLY A 112 6.57 -11.77 -0.87
N ARG A 113 6.24 -10.47 -0.96
CA ARG A 113 4.89 -10.02 -1.38
C ARG A 113 4.85 -8.92 -2.44
N ASP A 114 5.98 -8.59 -3.05
CA ASP A 114 6.06 -7.71 -4.22
C ASP A 114 6.23 -8.53 -5.50
#